data_AF-A0A3N0XWL3-F1
#
_entry.id   AF-A0A3N0XWL3-F1
#
_cell.length_a   1.000
_cell.length_b   1.000
_cell.length_c   1.000
_cell.angle_alpha   90.00
_cell.angle_beta   90.00
_cell.angle_gamma   90.00
#
_symmetry.space_group_name_H-M   'P 1'
#
loop_
_entity.id
_entity.type
_entity.pdbx_description
1 polymer ?
#
loop_
_entity_poly.entity_id
_entity_poly.type
_entity_poly.pdbx_seq_one_letter_code
_entity_poly.pdbx_strand_id
1 'polypeptide(L)'
;MAIHCLTQRKGGFGRIDVDVLQGCSRLPRNAPTRWNFTSRIVSTVANNYDGLLQTFENIIADTTMDDDTLDCAKGFVRKLEDFEFVFMLYTYEQIFSETDVVFDIVQQRAMDVLYCKNRIESLLAFVKEKRSEGAFQAIYAKTADLTSDPRDEPMRKRRLTQLQDPQVRYRNLYMAILDNILEQIPQHFSNLESMLFLELVNPGKFDDMRRVFPEEAFQSVLKSYGHHFDSGRLRSELQVLYSDQDLQGNRGKLCDYLVFLKDMELDSAMPQLYKLFSLVATIGATSAGVERSFSCLKRLKSYTRNTMGQGRLSSLALLAIERTLVKSFEKTPSWYDRVTDHFLEKERRAEFT
;
A
#
# COMPACT_ATOMS: atom_id res chain seq x y z
N MET A 1 4.32 17.68 -2.59
CA MET A 1 3.55 18.74 -1.87
C MET A 1 2.48 19.40 -2.73
N ALA A 2 2.70 19.66 -4.03
CA ALA A 2 1.70 20.28 -4.92
C ALA A 2 0.49 19.36 -5.28
N ILE A 3 0.68 18.04 -5.41
CA ILE A 3 -0.42 17.07 -5.58
C ILE A 3 -1.36 17.03 -4.35
N HIS A 4 -0.86 17.45 -3.18
CA HIS A 4 -1.66 17.61 -1.97
C HIS A 4 -2.65 18.78 -2.09
N CYS A 5 -2.28 19.88 -2.76
CA CYS A 5 -3.15 21.05 -2.93
C CYS A 5 -4.35 20.80 -3.86
N LEU A 6 -4.22 19.93 -4.88
CA LEU A 6 -5.30 19.56 -5.80
C LEU A 6 -6.49 18.88 -5.09
N THR A 7 -6.30 18.41 -3.86
CA THR A 7 -7.26 17.53 -3.17
C THR A 7 -7.66 17.99 -1.76
N GLN A 8 -7.11 19.11 -1.27
CA GLN A 8 -7.25 19.50 0.15
C GLN A 8 -8.10 20.73 0.46
N ARG A 9 -8.67 21.47 -0.50
CA ARG A 9 -9.65 22.52 -0.14
C ARG A 9 -11.03 21.92 0.13
N LYS A 10 -11.22 21.46 1.37
CA LYS A 10 -12.53 21.20 1.97
C LYS A 10 -13.12 22.52 2.47
N GLY A 11 -13.95 23.12 1.64
CA GLY A 11 -14.86 24.20 1.98
C GLY A 11 -15.48 24.71 0.68
N GLY A 12 -16.74 24.37 0.43
CA GLY A 12 -17.51 24.98 -0.67
C GLY A 12 -18.00 24.09 -1.81
N PHE A 13 -17.69 22.78 -1.87
CA PHE A 13 -18.25 21.93 -2.93
C PHE A 13 -19.75 21.62 -2.68
N GLY A 14 -20.60 22.53 -3.16
CA GLY A 14 -21.88 22.16 -3.74
C GLY A 14 -21.66 21.16 -4.88
N ARG A 15 -22.65 20.30 -5.12
CA ARG A 15 -22.67 19.29 -6.18
C ARG A 15 -22.15 19.88 -7.50
N ILE A 16 -20.93 19.51 -7.90
CA ILE A 16 -20.61 19.45 -9.32
C ILE A 16 -21.20 18.12 -9.78
N ASP A 17 -22.31 18.20 -10.51
CA ASP A 17 -22.93 17.04 -11.13
C ASP A 17 -21.91 16.35 -12.05
N VAL A 18 -21.82 15.04 -11.87
CA VAL A 18 -20.81 14.15 -12.47
C VAL A 18 -21.08 13.90 -13.97
N ASP A 19 -22.02 14.64 -14.56
CA ASP A 19 -22.48 14.45 -15.93
C ASP A 19 -21.68 15.25 -16.98
N VAL A 20 -20.76 16.12 -16.56
CA VAL A 20 -19.87 16.87 -17.49
C VAL A 20 -18.61 16.06 -17.89
N LEU A 21 -18.35 14.92 -17.24
CA LEU A 21 -17.21 14.05 -17.55
C LEU A 21 -17.59 12.97 -18.58
N GLN A 22 -17.89 13.36 -19.82
CA GLN A 22 -17.91 12.37 -20.92
C GLN A 22 -16.47 11.94 -21.25
N GLY A 23 -16.06 10.78 -20.72
CA GLY A 23 -14.84 10.07 -21.14
C GLY A 23 -13.66 10.06 -20.17
N CYS A 24 -13.65 10.90 -19.12
CA CYS A 24 -12.59 10.86 -18.11
C CYS A 24 -12.86 9.80 -17.04
N SER A 25 -11.94 8.85 -16.87
CA SER A 25 -11.95 7.92 -15.73
C SER A 25 -11.99 8.70 -14.41
N ARG A 26 -12.87 8.29 -13.48
CA ARG A 26 -13.09 9.01 -12.21
C ARG A 26 -11.79 9.23 -11.45
N LEU A 27 -11.48 10.50 -11.12
CA LEU A 27 -10.35 10.86 -10.26
C LEU A 27 -10.46 10.14 -8.91
N PRO A 28 -9.43 9.42 -8.45
CA PRO A 28 -9.45 8.75 -7.15
C PRO A 28 -9.61 9.77 -6.01
N ARG A 29 -10.50 9.49 -5.05
CA ARG A 29 -10.61 10.33 -3.83
C ARG A 29 -9.38 10.14 -2.95
N ASN A 30 -8.73 11.24 -2.58
CA ASN A 30 -7.57 11.22 -1.70
C ASN A 30 -7.97 10.78 -0.27
N ALA A 31 -7.23 9.84 0.31
CA ALA A 31 -7.32 9.46 1.72
C ALA A 31 -5.93 9.63 2.36
N PRO A 32 -5.81 10.05 3.63
CA PRO A 32 -4.54 10.54 4.19
C PRO A 32 -3.39 9.54 4.34
N THR A 33 -3.50 8.30 3.86
CA THR A 33 -2.52 7.25 4.15
C THR A 33 -2.64 6.13 3.12
N ARG A 34 -1.68 6.04 2.18
CA ARG A 34 -1.15 4.83 1.49
C ARG A 34 -0.40 5.21 0.21
N TRP A 35 0.79 4.64 -0.01
CA TRP A 35 1.64 4.86 -1.19
C TRP A 35 0.96 4.47 -2.52
N ASN A 36 0.15 3.40 -2.54
CA ASN A 36 -0.54 2.92 -3.76
C ASN A 36 -1.70 3.84 -4.24
N PHE A 37 -2.15 4.79 -3.41
CA PHE A 37 -3.16 5.77 -3.86
C PHE A 37 -2.51 6.96 -4.56
N THR A 38 -1.28 7.33 -4.18
CA THR A 38 -0.55 8.43 -4.79
C THR A 38 -0.10 8.13 -6.21
N SER A 39 0.30 6.89 -6.50
CA SER A 39 0.69 6.45 -7.84
C SER A 39 -0.48 6.49 -8.83
N ARG A 40 -1.64 5.92 -8.46
CA ARG A 40 -2.84 5.96 -9.29
C ARG A 40 -3.27 7.39 -9.61
N ILE A 41 -3.16 8.31 -8.65
CA ILE A 41 -3.45 9.73 -8.88
C ILE A 41 -2.45 10.32 -9.88
N VAL A 42 -1.15 10.09 -9.68
CA VAL A 42 -0.09 10.54 -10.59
C VAL A 42 -0.34 10.03 -12.01
N SER A 43 -0.56 8.73 -12.20
CA SER A 43 -0.86 8.15 -13.53
C SER A 43 -2.16 8.69 -14.10
N THR A 44 -3.20 8.90 -13.29
CA THR A 44 -4.47 9.45 -13.78
C THR A 44 -4.29 10.89 -14.28
N VAL A 45 -3.58 11.72 -13.53
CA VAL A 45 -3.32 13.12 -13.93
C VAL A 45 -2.42 13.18 -15.16
N ALA A 46 -1.36 12.37 -15.21
CA ALA A 46 -0.44 12.33 -16.34
C ALA A 46 -1.10 11.83 -17.63
N ASN A 47 -1.96 10.81 -17.55
CA ASN A 47 -2.65 10.22 -18.70
C ASN A 47 -3.81 11.08 -19.23
N ASN A 48 -4.41 11.91 -18.36
CA ASN A 48 -5.51 12.80 -18.72
C ASN A 48 -5.08 14.27 -18.73
N TYR A 49 -3.79 14.56 -18.88
CA TYR A 49 -3.23 15.91 -18.75
C TYR A 49 -3.95 16.92 -19.66
N ASP A 50 -4.02 16.65 -20.98
CA ASP A 50 -4.65 17.55 -21.95
C ASP A 50 -6.15 17.69 -21.68
N GLY A 51 -6.82 16.58 -21.35
CA GLY A 51 -8.25 16.58 -21.02
C GLY A 51 -8.57 17.39 -19.78
N LEU A 52 -7.72 17.33 -18.75
CA LEU A 52 -7.86 18.14 -17.53
C LEU A 52 -7.63 19.61 -17.82
N LEU A 53 -6.61 19.94 -18.61
CA LEU A 53 -6.31 21.32 -18.99
C LEU A 53 -7.48 21.95 -19.74
N GLN A 54 -7.96 21.28 -20.80
CA GLN A 54 -9.13 21.71 -21.57
C GLN A 54 -10.39 21.84 -20.70
N THR A 55 -10.60 20.91 -19.77
CA THR A 55 -11.75 20.97 -18.86
C THR A 55 -11.70 22.23 -17.99
N PHE A 56 -10.54 22.55 -17.41
CA PHE A 56 -10.42 23.73 -16.58
C PHE A 56 -10.49 25.03 -17.41
N GLU A 57 -9.94 25.05 -18.62
CA GLU A 57 -10.09 26.18 -19.55
C GLU A 57 -11.56 26.43 -19.92
N ASN A 58 -12.33 25.36 -20.19
CA ASN A 58 -13.75 25.45 -20.47
C ASN A 58 -14.54 25.99 -19.27
N ILE A 59 -14.20 25.57 -18.04
CA ILE A 59 -14.80 26.11 -16.81
C ILE A 59 -14.48 27.60 -16.66
N ILE A 60 -13.25 28.02 -16.97
CA ILE A 60 -12.84 29.43 -16.91
C ILE A 60 -13.59 30.28 -17.93
N ALA A 61 -13.89 29.72 -19.11
CA ALA A 61 -14.64 30.39 -20.17
C ALA A 61 -16.16 30.46 -19.89
N ASP A 62 -16.67 29.66 -18.96
CA ASP A 62 -18.09 29.61 -18.63
C ASP A 62 -18.50 30.75 -17.68
N THR A 63 -19.24 31.71 -18.24
CA THR A 63 -19.77 32.88 -17.50
C THR A 63 -20.82 32.55 -16.43
N THR A 64 -21.30 31.30 -16.35
CA THR A 64 -22.31 30.88 -15.37
C THR A 64 -21.73 30.32 -14.08
N MET A 65 -20.42 30.09 -14.04
CA MET A 65 -19.72 29.52 -12.88
C MET A 65 -19.54 30.54 -11.76
N ASP A 66 -19.57 30.07 -10.51
CA ASP A 66 -19.29 30.90 -9.35
C ASP A 66 -17.80 31.26 -9.24
N ASP A 67 -17.51 32.38 -8.56
CA ASP A 67 -16.16 32.92 -8.41
C ASP A 67 -15.17 31.92 -7.78
N ASP A 68 -15.62 31.11 -6.79
CA ASP A 68 -14.77 30.12 -6.13
C ASP A 68 -14.37 29.00 -7.11
N THR A 69 -15.31 28.52 -7.92
CA THR A 69 -15.06 27.53 -8.98
C THR A 69 -14.10 28.07 -10.02
N LEU A 70 -14.30 29.30 -10.48
CA LEU A 70 -13.44 29.97 -11.46
C LEU A 70 -12.00 30.14 -10.93
N ASP A 71 -11.84 30.60 -9.70
CA ASP A 71 -10.52 30.79 -9.09
C ASP A 71 -9.80 29.46 -8.84
N CYS A 72 -10.54 28.40 -8.49
CA CYS A 72 -9.96 27.06 -8.40
C CYS A 72 -9.50 26.55 -9.77
N ALA A 73 -10.32 26.68 -10.81
CA ALA A 73 -9.95 26.26 -12.17
C ALA A 73 -8.70 27.01 -12.67
N LYS A 74 -8.65 28.33 -12.50
CA LYS A 74 -7.44 29.14 -12.79
C LYS A 74 -6.23 28.65 -12.01
N GLY A 75 -6.41 28.31 -10.73
CA GLY A 75 -5.36 27.75 -9.89
C GLY A 75 -4.82 26.41 -10.40
N PHE A 76 -5.70 25.55 -10.93
CA PHE A 76 -5.31 24.25 -11.50
C PHE A 76 -4.61 24.40 -12.86
N VAL A 77 -5.10 25.26 -13.74
CA VAL A 77 -4.42 25.60 -15.00
C VAL A 77 -3.01 26.10 -14.72
N ARG A 78 -2.85 27.08 -13.81
CA ARG A 78 -1.52 27.57 -13.40
C ARG A 78 -0.59 26.48 -12.85
N LYS A 79 -1.14 25.41 -12.27
CA LYS A 79 -0.34 24.28 -11.79
C LYS A 79 -0.02 23.27 -12.88
N LEU A 80 -0.93 23.05 -13.81
CA LEU A 80 -0.67 22.22 -14.98
C LEU A 80 0.31 22.91 -15.93
N GLU A 81 0.36 24.23 -15.98
CA GLU A 81 1.35 24.98 -16.78
C GLU A 81 2.70 25.21 -16.06
N ASP A 82 2.80 24.87 -14.77
CA ASP A 82 4.00 25.05 -13.96
C ASP A 82 5.03 23.96 -14.29
N PHE A 83 6.18 24.38 -14.86
CA PHE A 83 7.23 23.46 -15.29
C PHE A 83 7.67 22.50 -14.17
N GLU A 84 7.88 23.00 -12.94
CA GLU A 84 8.33 22.18 -11.83
C GLU A 84 7.30 21.09 -11.48
N PHE A 85 6.02 21.44 -11.47
CA PHE A 85 4.94 20.49 -11.23
C PHE A 85 4.88 19.40 -12.30
N VAL A 86 4.89 19.79 -13.58
CA VAL A 86 4.79 18.86 -14.72
C VAL A 86 6.02 17.96 -14.80
N PHE A 87 7.20 18.52 -14.57
CA PHE A 87 8.45 17.76 -14.49
C PHE A 87 8.37 16.66 -13.42
N MET A 88 7.92 17.03 -12.22
CA MET A 88 7.76 16.08 -11.11
C MET A 88 6.67 15.05 -11.40
N LEU A 89 5.56 15.47 -12.02
CA LEU A 89 4.45 14.58 -12.40
C LEU A 89 4.95 13.45 -13.30
N TYR A 90 5.62 13.78 -14.41
CA TYR A 90 6.10 12.77 -15.36
C TYR A 90 7.32 11.99 -14.84
N THR A 91 8.15 12.60 -13.99
CA THR A 91 9.23 11.87 -13.30
C THR A 91 8.67 10.77 -12.41
N TYR A 92 7.67 11.07 -11.58
CA TYR A 92 7.07 10.08 -10.69
C TYR A 92 6.16 9.09 -11.43
N GLU A 93 5.49 9.50 -12.50
CA GLU A 93 4.68 8.59 -13.31
C GLU A 93 5.53 7.46 -13.91
N GLN A 94 6.70 7.80 -14.46
CA GLN A 94 7.64 6.81 -14.99
C GLN A 94 8.11 5.80 -13.94
N ILE A 95 8.26 6.23 -12.69
CA ILE A 95 8.77 5.38 -11.61
C ILE A 95 7.64 4.53 -11.00
N PHE A 96 6.50 5.15 -10.72
CA PHE A 96 5.40 4.51 -10.01
C PHE A 96 4.66 3.47 -10.84
N SER A 97 4.63 3.62 -12.17
CA SER A 97 3.99 2.63 -13.06
C SER A 97 4.57 1.22 -12.88
N GLU A 98 5.89 1.08 -12.76
CA GLU A 98 6.54 -0.21 -12.49
C GLU A 98 6.56 -0.58 -11.01
N THR A 99 6.78 0.41 -10.14
CA THR A 99 6.93 0.20 -8.69
C THR A 99 5.66 -0.38 -8.07
N ASP A 100 4.49 0.09 -8.49
CA ASP A 100 3.19 -0.40 -8.02
C ASP A 100 3.00 -1.88 -8.31
N VAL A 101 3.25 -2.29 -9.55
CA VAL A 101 3.06 -3.67 -10.00
C VAL A 101 3.98 -4.59 -9.21
N VAL A 102 5.24 -4.19 -9.02
CA VAL A 102 6.22 -4.95 -8.24
C VAL A 102 5.78 -5.08 -6.79
N PHE A 103 5.34 -4.00 -6.14
CA PHE A 103 4.91 -4.07 -4.75
C PHE A 103 3.63 -4.88 -4.55
N ASP A 104 2.67 -4.80 -5.45
CA ASP A 104 1.48 -5.66 -5.41
C ASP A 104 1.87 -7.13 -5.55
N ILE A 105 2.82 -7.46 -6.44
CA ILE A 105 3.35 -8.82 -6.58
C ILE A 105 4.02 -9.29 -5.28
N VAL A 106 4.92 -8.49 -4.71
CA VAL A 106 5.65 -8.84 -3.48
C VAL A 106 4.69 -9.05 -2.31
N GLN A 107 3.62 -8.26 -2.21
CA GLN A 107 2.60 -8.43 -1.18
C GLN A 107 1.78 -9.72 -1.39
N GLN A 108 1.41 -10.04 -2.64
CA GLN A 108 0.60 -11.23 -2.95
C GLN A 108 1.41 -12.53 -2.89
N ARG A 109 2.71 -12.47 -3.19
CA ARG A 109 3.62 -13.63 -3.26
C ARG A 109 4.64 -13.65 -2.13
N ALA A 110 4.34 -13.02 -0.99
CA ALA A 110 5.27 -12.82 0.12
C ALA A 110 5.92 -14.12 0.69
N MET A 111 5.30 -15.29 0.48
CA MET A 111 5.86 -16.59 0.87
C MET A 111 6.91 -17.14 -0.11
N ASP A 112 6.99 -16.59 -1.32
CA ASP A 112 8.01 -16.92 -2.31
C ASP A 112 9.09 -15.83 -2.28
N VAL A 113 9.98 -15.97 -1.30
CA VAL A 113 10.99 -14.95 -0.95
C VAL A 113 11.99 -14.76 -2.08
N LEU A 114 12.45 -15.84 -2.71
CA LEU A 114 13.34 -15.76 -3.85
C LEU A 114 12.69 -15.07 -5.05
N TYR A 115 11.43 -15.39 -5.35
CA TYR A 115 10.68 -14.71 -6.40
C TYR A 115 10.52 -13.21 -6.10
N CYS A 116 10.20 -12.84 -4.86
CA CYS A 116 10.12 -11.46 -4.42
C CYS A 116 11.47 -10.73 -4.58
N LYS A 117 12.57 -11.37 -4.18
CA LYS A 117 13.93 -10.83 -4.32
C LYS A 117 14.25 -10.54 -5.79
N ASN A 118 14.05 -11.51 -6.68
CA ASN A 118 14.29 -11.33 -8.11
C ASN A 118 13.45 -10.19 -8.71
N ARG A 119 12.21 -10.01 -8.25
CA ARG A 119 11.34 -8.94 -8.71
C ARG A 119 11.82 -7.56 -8.23
N ILE A 120 12.31 -7.46 -7.00
CA ILE A 120 12.93 -6.24 -6.47
C ILE A 120 14.24 -5.91 -7.22
N GLU A 121 15.07 -6.91 -7.50
CA GLU A 121 16.29 -6.73 -8.30
C GLU A 121 15.98 -6.23 -9.71
N SER A 122 14.92 -6.76 -10.33
CA SER A 122 14.42 -6.29 -11.63
C SER A 122 13.96 -4.83 -11.58
N LEU A 123 13.25 -4.44 -10.50
CA LEU A 123 12.85 -3.04 -10.27
C LEU A 123 14.08 -2.13 -10.13
N LEU A 124 15.10 -2.55 -9.39
CA LEU A 124 16.33 -1.79 -9.23
C LEU A 124 17.07 -1.63 -10.57
N ALA A 125 17.09 -2.67 -11.41
CA ALA A 125 17.66 -2.60 -12.75
C ALA A 125 16.90 -1.59 -13.62
N PHE A 126 15.57 -1.59 -13.58
CA PHE A 126 14.73 -0.60 -14.26
C PHE A 126 15.03 0.83 -13.80
N VAL A 127 15.07 1.08 -12.48
CA VAL A 127 15.35 2.43 -11.95
C VAL A 127 16.77 2.88 -12.33
N LYS A 128 17.75 1.96 -12.37
CA LYS A 128 19.12 2.25 -12.86
C LYS A 128 19.14 2.62 -14.33
N GLU A 129 18.34 1.97 -15.17
CA GLU A 129 18.20 2.30 -16.60
C GLU A 129 17.61 3.71 -16.79
N LYS A 130 16.58 4.04 -16.00
CA LYS A 130 15.99 5.39 -15.98
C LYS A 130 16.96 6.45 -15.46
N ARG A 131 17.94 6.07 -14.65
CA ARG A 131 19.04 6.96 -14.20
C ARG A 131 20.09 7.19 -15.30
N SER A 132 19.62 7.62 -16.48
CA SER A 132 20.45 7.95 -17.63
C SER A 132 20.19 9.39 -18.09
N GLU A 133 21.20 9.99 -18.72
CA GLU A 133 21.08 11.35 -19.27
C GLU A 133 20.00 11.40 -20.37
N GLY A 134 19.87 10.34 -21.16
CA GLY A 134 18.84 10.25 -22.20
C GLY A 134 17.42 10.25 -21.63
N ALA A 135 17.17 9.51 -20.54
CA ALA A 135 15.87 9.50 -19.88
C ALA A 135 15.52 10.86 -19.25
N PHE A 136 16.51 11.52 -18.64
CA PHE A 136 16.35 12.90 -18.16
C PHE A 136 15.97 13.85 -19.29
N GLN A 137 16.73 13.84 -20.40
CA GLN A 137 16.47 14.73 -21.54
C GLN A 137 15.08 14.49 -22.14
N ALA A 138 14.62 13.24 -22.22
CA ALA A 138 13.28 12.93 -22.71
C ALA A 138 12.17 13.55 -21.82
N ILE A 139 12.31 13.48 -20.49
CA ILE A 139 11.34 14.10 -19.56
C ILE A 139 11.44 15.61 -19.60
N TYR A 140 12.65 16.17 -19.63
CA TYR A 140 12.85 17.61 -19.70
C TYR A 140 12.25 18.20 -20.98
N ALA A 141 12.55 17.60 -22.14
CA ALA A 141 12.01 18.02 -23.43
C ALA A 141 10.48 17.95 -23.44
N LYS A 142 9.91 16.81 -23.01
CA LYS A 142 8.45 16.66 -22.89
C LYS A 142 7.83 17.74 -21.99
N THR A 143 8.48 18.09 -20.88
CA THR A 143 7.99 19.13 -19.98
C THR A 143 8.08 20.51 -20.61
N ALA A 144 9.18 20.80 -21.31
CA ALA A 144 9.39 22.06 -22.03
C ALA A 144 8.44 22.24 -23.23
N ASP A 145 7.98 21.14 -23.85
CA ASP A 145 6.97 21.19 -24.91
C ASP A 145 5.57 21.49 -24.35
N LEU A 146 5.27 21.02 -23.13
CA LEU A 146 3.97 21.17 -22.48
C LEU A 146 3.81 22.45 -21.65
N THR A 147 4.92 23.13 -21.31
CA THR A 147 4.95 24.29 -20.41
C THR A 147 5.96 25.32 -20.90
N SER A 148 6.01 26.50 -20.27
CA SER A 148 7.06 27.47 -20.60
C SER A 148 8.43 27.01 -20.06
N ASP A 149 9.45 26.90 -20.92
CA ASP A 149 10.79 26.51 -20.48
C ASP A 149 11.36 27.57 -19.51
N PRO A 150 11.79 27.18 -18.30
CA PRO A 150 12.51 28.06 -17.39
C PRO A 150 13.75 28.70 -17.99
N ARG A 151 14.24 28.18 -19.13
CA ARG A 151 15.31 28.75 -19.96
C ARG A 151 14.95 30.05 -20.66
N ASP A 152 13.68 30.27 -20.93
CA ASP A 152 13.17 31.42 -21.69
C ASP A 152 12.74 32.59 -20.79
N GLU A 153 12.78 32.42 -19.46
CA GLU A 153 12.47 33.51 -18.55
C GLU A 153 13.47 34.68 -18.65
N PRO A 154 12.99 35.95 -18.58
CA PRO A 154 13.84 37.11 -18.70
C PRO A 154 14.90 37.17 -17.59
N MET A 155 16.17 37.38 -17.98
CA MET A 155 17.36 37.39 -17.10
C MET A 155 17.23 38.23 -15.82
N ARG A 156 16.43 39.31 -15.84
CA ARG A 156 16.22 40.21 -14.70
C ARG A 156 15.48 39.52 -13.54
N LYS A 157 14.61 38.54 -13.82
CA LYS A 157 13.94 37.71 -12.81
C LYS A 157 14.86 36.58 -12.30
N ARG A 158 15.68 35.99 -13.18
CA ARG A 158 16.62 34.90 -12.84
C ARG A 158 17.73 35.31 -11.89
N ARG A 159 18.32 36.49 -12.08
CA ARG A 159 19.43 36.99 -11.24
C ARG A 159 19.04 37.21 -9.78
N LEU A 160 17.74 37.38 -9.48
CA LEU A 160 17.26 37.57 -8.12
C LEU A 160 17.04 36.24 -7.37
N THR A 161 16.94 35.11 -8.08
CA THR A 161 16.49 33.83 -7.52
C THR A 161 17.40 32.62 -7.82
N GLN A 162 18.27 32.64 -8.84
CA GLN A 162 19.03 31.44 -9.25
C GLN A 162 20.45 31.76 -9.75
N LEU A 163 21.47 31.17 -9.11
CA LEU A 163 22.90 31.23 -9.51
C LEU A 163 23.29 30.12 -10.51
N GLN A 164 22.41 29.15 -10.76
CA GLN A 164 22.68 27.93 -11.52
C GLN A 164 21.73 27.81 -12.72
N ASP A 165 22.20 27.24 -13.83
CA ASP A 165 21.39 26.97 -15.02
C ASP A 165 20.18 26.07 -14.66
N PRO A 166 18.94 26.44 -15.04
CA PRO A 166 17.74 25.67 -14.66
C PRO A 166 17.79 24.21 -15.11
N GLN A 167 18.33 23.93 -16.30
CA GLN A 167 18.42 22.55 -16.79
C GLN A 167 19.36 21.71 -15.92
N VAL A 168 20.51 22.27 -15.50
CA VAL A 168 21.41 21.62 -14.54
C VAL A 168 20.72 21.37 -13.19
N ARG A 169 19.89 22.31 -12.72
CA ARG A 169 19.12 22.14 -11.48
C ARG A 169 18.16 20.96 -11.56
N TYR A 170 17.34 20.89 -12.61
CA TYR A 170 16.38 19.81 -12.80
C TYR A 170 17.06 18.47 -13.07
N ARG A 171 18.21 18.48 -13.75
CA ARG A 171 19.05 17.29 -13.90
C ARG A 171 19.50 16.76 -12.55
N ASN A 172 20.03 17.62 -11.69
CA ASN A 172 20.47 17.22 -10.35
C ASN A 172 19.31 16.72 -9.51
N LEU A 173 18.13 17.35 -9.61
CA LEU A 173 16.91 16.91 -8.94
C LEU A 173 16.47 15.51 -9.41
N TYR A 174 16.43 15.27 -10.72
CA TYR A 174 16.07 13.97 -11.30
C TYR A 174 17.00 12.86 -10.82
N MET A 175 18.31 13.10 -10.89
CA MET A 175 19.31 12.14 -10.44
C MET A 175 19.19 11.88 -8.94
N ALA A 176 19.00 12.92 -8.13
CA ALA A 176 18.82 12.79 -6.69
C ALA A 176 17.57 11.99 -6.30
N ILE A 177 16.45 12.15 -7.02
CA ILE A 177 15.23 11.37 -6.80
C ILE A 177 15.51 9.88 -7.05
N LEU A 178 16.15 9.55 -8.18
CA LEU A 178 16.45 8.16 -8.53
C LEU A 178 17.50 7.56 -7.60
N ASP A 179 18.53 8.32 -7.23
CA ASP A 179 19.55 7.89 -6.26
C ASP A 179 18.93 7.58 -4.90
N ASN A 180 18.01 8.42 -4.43
CA ASN A 180 17.28 8.15 -3.20
C ASN A 180 16.50 6.83 -3.28
N ILE A 181 15.80 6.58 -4.40
CA ILE A 181 15.03 5.35 -4.57
C ILE A 181 15.95 4.12 -4.64
N LEU A 182 17.06 4.22 -5.36
CA LEU A 182 18.07 3.17 -5.47
C LEU A 182 18.75 2.86 -4.14
N GLU A 183 18.83 3.81 -3.23
CA GLU A 183 19.36 3.61 -1.88
C GLU A 183 18.31 3.05 -0.91
N GLN A 184 17.08 3.56 -0.96
CA GLN A 184 16.02 3.20 0.00
C GLN A 184 15.42 1.81 -0.27
N ILE A 185 15.23 1.41 -1.53
CA ILE A 185 14.63 0.09 -1.84
C ILE A 185 15.51 -1.05 -1.27
N PRO A 186 16.82 -1.13 -1.52
CA PRO A 186 17.65 -2.19 -0.96
C PRO A 186 17.69 -2.18 0.57
N GLN A 187 17.73 -0.99 1.20
CA GLN A 187 17.69 -0.86 2.66
C GLN A 187 16.37 -1.40 3.24
N HIS A 188 15.25 -1.10 2.60
CA HIS A 188 13.93 -1.57 3.05
C HIS A 188 13.78 -3.10 2.94
N PHE A 189 14.37 -3.71 1.90
CA PHE A 189 14.29 -5.15 1.65
C PHE A 189 15.53 -5.93 2.10
N SER A 190 16.43 -5.31 2.86
CA SER A 190 17.67 -5.97 3.33
C SER A 190 17.39 -7.22 4.16
N ASN A 191 16.27 -7.24 4.88
CA ASN A 191 15.89 -8.35 5.75
C ASN A 191 15.09 -9.43 5.02
N LEU A 192 14.83 -9.30 3.73
CA LEU A 192 14.05 -10.28 2.96
C LEU A 192 14.71 -11.67 3.02
N GLU A 193 16.03 -11.76 2.96
CA GLU A 193 16.78 -13.02 3.08
C GLU A 193 16.62 -13.70 4.44
N SER A 194 16.42 -12.91 5.51
CA SER A 194 16.15 -13.45 6.85
C SER A 194 14.78 -14.11 6.95
N MET A 195 13.90 -13.86 5.97
CA MET A 195 12.57 -14.44 5.87
C MET A 195 12.48 -15.65 4.95
N LEU A 196 13.61 -16.16 4.43
CA LEU A 196 13.63 -17.32 3.52
C LEU A 196 12.88 -18.55 4.08
N PHE A 197 12.83 -18.68 5.42
CA PHE A 197 12.05 -19.73 6.07
C PHE A 197 10.55 -19.72 5.77
N LEU A 198 9.97 -18.61 5.30
CA LEU A 198 8.58 -18.55 4.85
C LEU A 198 8.30 -19.54 3.71
N GLU A 199 9.33 -19.88 2.93
CA GLU A 199 9.20 -20.83 1.82
C GLU A 199 8.87 -22.25 2.32
N LEU A 200 9.30 -22.63 3.53
CA LEU A 200 9.10 -23.99 4.08
C LEU A 200 7.61 -24.38 4.20
N VAL A 201 6.73 -23.39 4.29
CA VAL A 201 5.28 -23.59 4.42
C VAL A 201 4.53 -23.13 3.18
N ASN A 202 5.21 -22.94 2.05
CA ASN A 202 4.59 -22.57 0.77
C ASN A 202 4.02 -23.82 0.07
N PRO A 203 2.68 -23.97 -0.02
CA PRO A 203 2.08 -25.16 -0.60
C PRO A 203 2.44 -25.38 -2.07
N GLY A 204 2.72 -24.30 -2.81
CA GLY A 204 3.09 -24.39 -4.21
C GLY A 204 4.47 -25.02 -4.45
N LYS A 205 5.30 -25.20 -3.42
CA LYS A 205 6.65 -25.77 -3.51
C LYS A 205 6.80 -27.12 -2.80
N PHE A 206 5.75 -27.69 -2.19
CA PHE A 206 5.86 -28.93 -1.41
C PHE A 206 6.34 -30.13 -2.23
N ASP A 207 5.91 -30.26 -3.49
CA ASP A 207 6.37 -31.34 -4.37
C ASP A 207 7.87 -31.24 -4.69
N ASP A 208 8.38 -30.03 -4.88
CA ASP A 208 9.81 -29.79 -5.11
C ASP A 208 10.62 -30.05 -3.83
N MET A 209 10.10 -29.59 -2.68
CA MET A 209 10.71 -29.78 -1.35
C MET A 209 10.73 -31.24 -0.90
N ARG A 210 9.77 -32.04 -1.37
CA ARG A 210 9.76 -33.50 -1.18
C ARG A 210 10.95 -34.16 -1.86
N ARG A 211 11.30 -33.70 -3.07
CA ARG A 211 12.42 -34.24 -3.86
C ARG A 211 13.75 -33.78 -3.30
N VAL A 212 13.86 -32.51 -2.98
CA VAL A 212 15.08 -31.89 -2.43
C VAL A 212 14.70 -31.05 -1.22
N PHE A 213 15.16 -31.47 -0.04
CA PHE A 213 14.86 -30.75 1.18
C PHE A 213 15.50 -29.34 1.15
N PRO A 214 14.74 -28.27 1.45
CA PRO A 214 15.20 -26.89 1.35
C PRO A 214 16.10 -26.52 2.55
N GLU A 215 17.37 -26.91 2.47
CA GLU A 215 18.33 -26.72 3.58
C GLU A 215 18.56 -25.24 3.91
N GLU A 216 18.66 -24.36 2.92
CA GLU A 216 18.88 -22.93 3.15
C GLU A 216 17.73 -22.26 3.92
N ALA A 217 16.48 -22.56 3.53
CA ALA A 217 15.30 -22.07 4.23
C ALA A 217 15.18 -22.66 5.63
N PHE A 218 15.60 -23.91 5.83
CA PHE A 218 15.66 -24.55 7.14
C PHE A 218 16.70 -23.88 8.05
N GLN A 219 17.91 -23.62 7.54
CA GLN A 219 18.94 -22.88 8.27
C GLN A 219 18.49 -21.45 8.61
N SER A 220 17.68 -20.82 7.75
CA SER A 220 17.06 -19.52 8.03
C SER A 220 16.17 -19.56 9.29
N VAL A 221 15.38 -20.61 9.50
CA VAL A 221 14.61 -20.81 10.75
C VAL A 221 15.55 -20.92 11.93
N LEU A 222 16.60 -21.75 11.83
CA LEU A 222 17.49 -22.01 12.96
C LEU A 222 18.27 -20.76 13.36
N LYS A 223 18.70 -19.95 12.39
CA LYS A 223 19.38 -18.68 12.63
C LYS A 223 18.47 -17.65 13.32
N SER A 224 17.22 -17.53 12.86
CA SER A 224 16.30 -16.49 13.34
C SER A 224 15.53 -16.90 14.60
N TYR A 225 15.16 -18.16 14.72
CA TYR A 225 14.25 -18.69 15.75
C TYR A 225 14.70 -20.01 16.37
N GLY A 226 15.94 -20.46 16.16
CA GLY A 226 16.38 -21.81 16.55
C GLY A 226 16.18 -22.17 18.02
N HIS A 227 16.17 -21.19 18.93
CA HIS A 227 15.90 -21.40 20.36
C HIS A 227 14.45 -21.77 20.68
N HIS A 228 13.51 -21.55 19.76
CA HIS A 228 12.10 -21.91 19.91
C HIS A 228 11.75 -23.27 19.30
N PHE A 229 12.65 -23.85 18.50
CA PHE A 229 12.42 -25.07 17.75
C PHE A 229 13.36 -26.20 18.16
N ASP A 230 12.83 -27.41 18.19
CA ASP A 230 13.65 -28.62 18.17
C ASP A 230 13.99 -28.92 16.71
N SER A 231 15.26 -28.73 16.33
CA SER A 231 15.70 -28.82 14.93
C SER A 231 15.53 -30.24 14.36
N GLY A 232 15.83 -31.27 15.14
CA GLY A 232 15.70 -32.66 14.69
C GLY A 232 14.24 -33.00 14.43
N ARG A 233 13.38 -32.67 15.40
CA ARG A 233 11.94 -32.93 15.29
C ARG A 233 11.27 -32.10 14.18
N LEU A 234 11.61 -30.80 14.07
CA LEU A 234 11.08 -29.94 13.01
C LEU A 234 11.41 -30.49 11.61
N ARG A 235 12.66 -30.96 11.41
CA ARG A 235 13.07 -31.55 10.13
C ARG A 235 12.23 -32.78 9.79
N SER A 236 12.03 -33.68 10.75
CA SER A 236 11.22 -34.88 10.56
C SER A 236 9.75 -34.53 10.26
N GLU A 237 9.17 -33.59 11.01
CA GLU A 237 7.77 -33.18 10.79
C GLU A 237 7.57 -32.49 9.42
N LEU A 238 8.54 -31.67 8.96
CA LEU A 238 8.51 -31.09 7.61
C LEU A 238 8.61 -32.17 6.51
N GLN A 239 9.46 -33.19 6.70
CA GLN A 239 9.54 -34.29 5.73
C GLN A 239 8.23 -35.08 5.64
N VAL A 240 7.53 -35.27 6.77
CA VAL A 240 6.19 -35.88 6.79
C VAL A 240 5.19 -35.02 6.03
N LEU A 241 5.15 -33.70 6.30
CA LEU A 241 4.31 -32.75 5.55
C LEU A 241 4.56 -32.85 4.04
N TYR A 242 5.81 -32.87 3.61
CA TYR A 242 6.15 -32.91 2.19
C TYR A 242 5.87 -34.27 1.55
N SER A 243 5.69 -35.34 2.31
CA SER A 243 5.49 -36.70 1.77
C SER A 243 4.03 -37.13 1.74
N ASP A 244 3.20 -36.58 2.62
CA ASP A 244 1.82 -36.97 2.86
C ASP A 244 0.83 -36.12 2.05
N GLN A 245 0.09 -36.76 1.14
CA GLN A 245 -0.88 -36.08 0.27
C GLN A 245 -2.11 -35.54 1.02
N ASP A 246 -2.51 -36.17 2.12
CA ASP A 246 -3.65 -35.71 2.94
C ASP A 246 -3.28 -34.46 3.72
N LEU A 247 -2.02 -34.34 4.14
CA LEU A 247 -1.48 -33.12 4.73
C LEU A 247 -1.29 -32.01 3.69
N GLN A 248 -0.87 -32.36 2.47
CA GLN A 248 -0.68 -31.42 1.35
C GLN A 248 -1.97 -30.90 0.73
N GLY A 249 -3.11 -31.57 0.94
CA GLY A 249 -4.39 -31.25 0.32
C GLY A 249 -4.62 -29.74 0.20
N ASN A 250 -5.13 -29.29 -0.95
CA ASN A 250 -5.12 -27.88 -1.40
C ASN A 250 -5.93 -26.94 -0.48
N ARG A 251 -5.39 -26.65 0.69
CA ARG A 251 -5.92 -25.73 1.70
C ARG A 251 -5.37 -24.36 1.34
N GLY A 252 -6.05 -23.67 0.44
CA GLY A 252 -5.49 -22.49 -0.25
C GLY A 252 -4.88 -21.40 0.64
N LYS A 253 -5.22 -21.31 1.95
CA LYS A 253 -4.65 -20.34 2.89
C LYS A 253 -3.90 -21.03 4.04
N LEU A 254 -2.84 -20.39 4.53
CA LEU A 254 -2.09 -20.80 5.73
C LEU A 254 -2.98 -21.04 6.96
N CYS A 255 -3.99 -20.19 7.17
CA CYS A 255 -4.92 -20.35 8.31
C CYS A 255 -5.73 -21.65 8.21
N ASP A 256 -6.02 -22.13 7.00
CA ASP A 256 -6.78 -23.36 6.79
C ASP A 256 -5.91 -24.58 7.18
N TYR A 257 -4.59 -24.50 7.01
CA TYR A 257 -3.66 -25.51 7.55
C TYR A 257 -3.65 -25.51 9.08
N LEU A 258 -3.63 -24.35 9.73
CA LEU A 258 -3.67 -24.26 11.19
C LEU A 258 -4.96 -24.85 11.78
N VAL A 259 -6.11 -24.56 11.16
CA VAL A 259 -7.40 -25.13 11.57
C VAL A 259 -7.39 -26.64 11.40
N PHE A 260 -6.94 -27.15 10.25
CA PHE A 260 -6.86 -28.59 10.01
C PHE A 260 -5.95 -29.33 11.00
N LEU A 261 -4.76 -28.80 11.26
CA LEU A 261 -3.82 -29.41 12.20
C LEU A 261 -4.45 -29.52 13.60
N LYS A 262 -5.29 -28.55 13.97
CA LYS A 262 -6.00 -28.56 15.24
C LYS A 262 -7.20 -29.50 15.26
N ASP A 263 -8.01 -29.49 14.20
CA ASP A 263 -9.21 -30.34 14.11
C ASP A 263 -8.87 -31.84 14.06
N MET A 264 -7.70 -32.19 13.53
CA MET A 264 -7.18 -33.56 13.49
C MET A 264 -6.28 -33.91 14.70
N GLU A 265 -6.18 -33.02 15.70
CA GLU A 265 -5.31 -33.20 16.89
C GLU A 265 -3.81 -33.42 16.53
N LEU A 266 -3.41 -33.00 15.34
CA LEU A 266 -2.03 -33.07 14.85
C LEU A 266 -1.14 -31.97 15.42
N ASP A 267 -1.71 -30.97 16.07
CA ASP A 267 -0.98 -29.94 16.81
C ASP A 267 -0.16 -30.54 17.98
N SER A 268 -0.66 -31.61 18.59
CA SER A 268 0.05 -32.37 19.64
C SER A 268 1.05 -33.39 19.06
N ALA A 269 0.72 -33.99 17.91
CA ALA A 269 1.58 -34.97 17.24
C ALA A 269 2.79 -34.31 16.53
N MET A 270 2.55 -33.17 15.87
CA MET A 270 3.52 -32.37 15.10
C MET A 270 3.63 -30.92 15.63
N PRO A 271 4.07 -30.74 16.89
CA PRO A 271 4.09 -29.44 17.55
C PRO A 271 5.09 -28.46 16.95
N GLN A 272 6.19 -28.90 16.34
CA GLN A 272 7.18 -27.99 15.74
C GLN A 272 6.64 -27.42 14.43
N LEU A 273 5.95 -28.25 13.65
CA LEU A 273 5.27 -27.84 12.43
C LEU A 273 4.15 -26.85 12.75
N TYR A 274 3.29 -27.15 13.72
CA TYR A 274 2.22 -26.25 14.13
C TYR A 274 2.75 -24.89 14.61
N LYS A 275 3.87 -24.88 15.36
CA LYS A 275 4.56 -23.64 15.75
C LYS A 275 5.08 -22.86 14.54
N LEU A 276 5.66 -23.53 13.55
CA LEU A 276 6.17 -22.87 12.33
C LEU A 276 5.04 -22.23 11.53
N PHE A 277 3.94 -22.94 11.30
CA PHE A 277 2.76 -22.37 10.64
C PHE A 277 2.20 -21.17 11.44
N SER A 278 2.18 -21.27 12.76
CA SER A 278 1.70 -20.18 13.64
C SER A 278 2.61 -18.95 13.55
N LEU A 279 3.93 -19.14 13.53
CA LEU A 279 4.92 -18.08 13.36
C LEU A 279 4.70 -17.36 12.01
N VAL A 280 4.62 -18.12 10.93
CA VAL A 280 4.44 -17.58 9.57
C VAL A 280 3.10 -16.84 9.44
N ALA A 281 2.02 -17.41 9.98
CA ALA A 281 0.71 -16.77 9.98
C ALA A 281 0.72 -15.45 10.77
N THR A 282 1.47 -15.38 11.87
CA THR A 282 1.60 -14.16 12.68
C THR A 282 2.34 -13.06 11.91
N ILE A 283 3.38 -13.41 11.16
CA ILE A 283 4.12 -12.47 10.31
C ILE A 283 3.21 -11.97 9.16
N GLY A 284 2.56 -12.87 8.43
CA GLY A 284 1.67 -12.53 7.31
C GLY A 284 0.40 -11.76 7.70
N ALA A 285 -0.10 -11.94 8.92
CA ALA A 285 -1.25 -11.19 9.43
C ALA A 285 -0.99 -9.68 9.53
N THR A 286 0.29 -9.27 9.68
CA THR A 286 0.66 -7.85 9.85
C THR A 286 0.62 -7.02 8.56
N SER A 287 0.75 -7.62 7.38
CA SER A 287 0.73 -6.86 6.10
C SER A 287 -0.66 -6.77 5.48
N ALA A 288 -1.40 -7.88 5.37
CA ALA A 288 -2.71 -7.92 4.72
C ALA A 288 -3.91 -7.70 5.68
N GLY A 289 -3.80 -8.14 6.94
CA GLY A 289 -4.88 -7.97 7.93
C GLY A 289 -5.09 -6.51 8.31
N VAL A 290 -3.99 -5.76 8.35
CA VAL A 290 -3.96 -4.35 8.72
C VAL A 290 -4.77 -3.49 7.72
N GLU A 291 -4.80 -3.84 6.44
CA GLU A 291 -5.57 -3.08 5.46
C GLU A 291 -7.08 -3.17 5.65
N ARG A 292 -7.58 -4.37 6.00
CA ARG A 292 -9.00 -4.64 6.28
C ARG A 292 -9.43 -3.95 7.56
N SER A 293 -8.58 -3.98 8.60
CA SER A 293 -8.78 -3.28 9.86
C SER A 293 -8.81 -1.76 9.69
N PHE A 294 -7.91 -1.18 8.89
CA PHE A 294 -7.91 0.26 8.59
C PHE A 294 -9.12 0.70 7.75
N SER A 295 -9.57 -0.13 6.80
CA SER A 295 -10.80 0.12 6.04
C SER A 295 -12.02 0.15 6.98
N CYS A 296 -12.05 -0.75 7.95
CA CYS A 296 -13.06 -0.79 9.00
C CYS A 296 -13.01 0.46 9.89
N LEU A 297 -11.82 0.84 10.35
CA LEU A 297 -11.60 2.05 11.16
C LEU A 297 -12.05 3.33 10.44
N LYS A 298 -11.83 3.44 9.11
CA LYS A 298 -12.29 4.57 8.31
C LYS A 298 -13.83 4.72 8.30
N ARG A 299 -14.56 3.61 8.45
CA ARG A 299 -16.03 3.62 8.59
C ARG A 299 -16.49 3.96 10.00
N LEU A 300 -15.72 3.58 11.00
CA LEU A 300 -16.05 3.79 12.42
C LEU A 300 -15.71 5.21 12.89
N LYS A 301 -14.54 5.71 12.49
CA LYS A 301 -14.06 7.06 12.79
C LYS A 301 -14.34 7.98 11.60
N SER A 302 -15.58 8.44 11.51
CA SER A 302 -15.98 9.49 10.56
C SER A 302 -15.79 10.88 11.17
N TYR A 303 -15.75 11.91 10.33
CA TYR A 303 -15.68 13.32 10.76
C TYR A 303 -16.75 13.67 11.80
N THR A 304 -17.97 13.17 11.60
CA THR A 304 -19.11 13.33 12.53
C THR A 304 -19.01 12.51 13.82
N ARG A 305 -18.04 11.60 13.93
CA ARG A 305 -17.83 10.70 15.07
C ARG A 305 -16.44 10.86 15.70
N ASN A 306 -15.79 12.01 15.52
CA ASN A 306 -14.43 12.24 15.97
C ASN A 306 -14.29 12.45 17.49
N THR A 307 -15.38 12.70 18.22
CA THR A 307 -15.40 12.90 19.68
C THR A 307 -15.38 11.61 20.50
N MET A 308 -15.23 10.43 19.88
CA MET A 308 -15.17 9.17 20.62
C MET A 308 -13.80 8.93 21.27
N GLY A 309 -13.81 8.49 22.54
CA GLY A 309 -12.61 8.06 23.25
C GLY A 309 -11.99 6.78 22.68
N GLN A 310 -10.68 6.59 22.92
CA GLN A 310 -9.91 5.50 22.32
C GLN A 310 -10.41 4.11 22.70
N GLY A 311 -10.87 3.91 23.95
CA GLY A 311 -11.45 2.64 24.38
C GLY A 311 -12.66 2.24 23.55
N ARG A 312 -13.60 3.18 23.35
CA ARG A 312 -14.79 2.94 22.52
C ARG A 312 -14.44 2.66 21.06
N LEU A 313 -13.47 3.40 20.50
CA LEU A 313 -13.01 3.16 19.14
C LEU A 313 -12.43 1.76 18.98
N SER A 314 -11.56 1.34 19.92
CA SER A 314 -10.94 0.02 19.91
C SER A 314 -11.98 -1.10 19.99
N SER A 315 -12.94 -1.00 20.92
CA SER A 315 -14.01 -1.99 21.06
C SER A 315 -14.90 -2.07 19.81
N LEU A 316 -15.27 -0.93 19.22
CA LEU A 316 -16.06 -0.92 17.99
C LEU A 316 -15.27 -1.46 16.79
N ALA A 317 -13.96 -1.18 16.72
CA ALA A 317 -13.08 -1.74 15.70
C ALA A 317 -13.03 -3.25 15.79
N LEU A 318 -12.86 -3.79 16.99
CA LEU A 318 -12.86 -5.23 17.25
C LEU A 318 -14.16 -5.89 16.79
N LEU A 319 -15.32 -5.34 17.19
CA LEU A 319 -16.64 -5.86 16.78
C LEU A 319 -16.85 -5.85 15.27
N ALA A 320 -16.32 -4.83 14.59
CA ALA A 320 -16.52 -4.67 13.16
C ALA A 320 -15.52 -5.48 12.31
N ILE A 321 -14.30 -5.72 12.80
CA ILE A 321 -13.34 -6.66 12.22
C ILE A 321 -13.89 -8.09 12.38
N GLU A 322 -14.30 -8.45 13.59
CA GLU A 322 -14.82 -9.78 13.94
C GLU A 322 -16.33 -9.90 13.70
N ARG A 323 -16.88 -9.15 12.73
CA ARG A 323 -18.33 -9.12 12.46
C ARG A 323 -18.92 -10.51 12.24
N THR A 324 -18.18 -11.42 11.62
CA THR A 324 -18.63 -12.80 11.36
C THR A 324 -18.83 -13.57 12.66
N LEU A 325 -17.91 -13.42 13.62
CA LEU A 325 -18.00 -14.00 14.95
C LEU A 325 -19.12 -13.36 15.77
N VAL A 326 -19.26 -12.03 15.72
CA VAL A 326 -20.38 -11.35 16.40
C VAL A 326 -21.73 -11.87 15.89
N LYS A 327 -21.86 -12.06 14.57
CA LYS A 327 -23.07 -12.65 13.97
C LYS A 327 -23.29 -14.12 14.35
N SER A 328 -22.25 -14.88 14.65
CA SER A 328 -22.44 -16.26 15.13
C SER A 328 -22.95 -16.27 16.58
N PHE A 329 -22.56 -15.29 17.39
CA PHE A 329 -23.10 -15.11 18.74
C PHE A 329 -24.56 -14.62 18.76
N GLU A 330 -24.98 -13.81 17.79
CA GLU A 330 -26.38 -13.39 17.61
C GLU A 330 -27.35 -14.58 17.40
N LYS A 331 -26.85 -15.73 16.93
CA LYS A 331 -27.65 -16.97 16.82
C LYS A 331 -27.83 -17.71 18.14
N THR A 332 -27.15 -17.28 19.20
CA THR A 332 -27.14 -17.95 20.51
C THR A 332 -27.85 -17.07 21.55
N PRO A 333 -29.09 -17.40 21.97
CA PRO A 333 -29.87 -16.57 22.90
C PRO A 333 -29.13 -16.22 24.21
N SER A 334 -28.40 -17.19 24.77
CA SER A 334 -27.64 -17.02 26.03
C SER A 334 -26.50 -16.00 25.96
N TRP A 335 -26.10 -15.57 24.76
CA TRP A 335 -25.14 -14.49 24.63
C TRP A 335 -25.77 -13.13 24.96
N TYR A 336 -27.02 -12.89 24.54
CA TYR A 336 -27.72 -11.64 24.85
C TYR A 336 -27.98 -11.48 26.34
N ASP A 337 -28.36 -12.57 27.01
CA ASP A 337 -28.60 -12.57 28.45
C ASP A 337 -27.32 -12.18 29.20
N ARG A 338 -26.18 -12.82 28.88
CA ARG A 338 -24.88 -12.50 29.47
C ARG A 338 -24.43 -11.05 29.22
N VAL A 339 -24.67 -10.52 28.02
CA VAL A 339 -24.36 -9.12 27.71
C VAL A 339 -25.26 -8.18 28.52
N THR A 340 -26.52 -8.54 28.70
CA THR A 340 -27.50 -7.77 29.48
C THR A 340 -27.12 -7.79 30.96
N ASP A 341 -26.80 -8.95 31.52
CA ASP A 341 -26.37 -9.10 32.91
C ASP A 341 -25.11 -8.28 33.19
N HIS A 342 -24.09 -8.39 32.33
CA HIS A 342 -22.86 -7.58 32.46
C HIS A 342 -23.11 -6.07 32.31
N PHE A 343 -24.12 -5.69 31.53
CA PHE A 343 -24.51 -4.29 31.41
C PHE A 343 -25.25 -3.79 32.65
N LEU A 344 -26.02 -4.65 33.31
CA LEU A 344 -26.72 -4.37 34.56
C LEU A 344 -25.76 -4.28 35.76
N GLU A 345 -24.61 -4.95 35.72
CA GLU A 345 -23.54 -4.82 36.72
C GLU A 345 -22.94 -3.40 36.80
N LYS A 346 -23.09 -2.58 35.75
CA LYS A 346 -22.58 -1.20 35.77
C LYS A 346 -23.59 -0.29 36.45
N GLU A 347 -23.23 0.23 37.63
CA GLU A 347 -23.97 1.31 38.29
C GLU A 347 -24.02 2.55 37.39
N ARG A 348 -25.15 2.73 36.71
CA ARG A 348 -25.44 3.96 35.97
C ARG A 348 -25.97 4.99 36.94
N ARG A 349 -25.08 5.78 37.53
CA ARG A 349 -25.49 7.11 38.01
C ARG A 349 -25.69 7.99 36.78
N ALA A 350 -26.95 8.14 36.37
CA ALA A 350 -27.31 9.29 35.56
C ALA A 350 -27.15 10.51 36.48
N GLU A 351 -26.01 11.20 36.39
CA GLU A 351 -25.85 12.50 37.01
C GLU A 351 -26.75 13.48 36.24
N PHE A 352 -27.97 13.65 36.73
CA PHE A 352 -28.81 14.77 36.40
C PHE A 352 -28.35 15.96 37.25
N THR A 353 -27.29 16.63 36.82
CA THR A 353 -26.91 17.96 37.31
C THR A 353 -27.29 19.02 36.31
#